data_AF-A0A0E4H658-F1
#
_entry.id   AF-A0A0E4H658-F1
#
_cell.length_a   1.000
_cell.length_b   1.000
_cell.length_c   1.000
_cell.angle_alpha   90.00
_cell.angle_beta   90.00
_cell.angle_gamma   90.00
#
_symmetry.space_group_name_H-M   'P 1'
#
loop_
_entity.id
_entity.type
_entity.pdbx_description
1 polymer ?
#
loop_
_entity_poly.entity_id
_entity_poly.type
_entity_poly.pdbx_seq_one_letter_code
_entity_poly.pdbx_strand_id
1 'polypeptide(L)'
;MTLHDQAIVEKFSEYASQDSVDVDSVELFDQVPEDAQLAYRFVLKEKSNQEINMKIFANYDYLLIEALPILGDLRLKLTKEEADWFRNPED
;
A
#
# COMPACT_ATOMS: atom_id res chain seq x y z
N MET A 1 25.78 16.01 7.80
CA MET A 1 25.00 14.84 8.25
C MET A 1 25.09 14.80 9.76
N THR A 2 23.97 15.05 10.43
CA THR A 2 23.88 15.14 11.89
C THR A 2 23.60 13.76 12.48
N LEU A 3 24.12 13.44 13.66
CA LEU A 3 24.02 12.12 14.31
C LEU A 3 22.58 11.57 14.46
N HIS A 4 21.56 12.41 14.33
CA HIS A 4 20.15 12.01 14.38
C HIS A 4 19.70 11.15 13.18
N ASP A 5 20.34 11.28 12.01
CA ASP A 5 19.97 10.50 10.82
C ASP A 5 20.35 9.02 10.94
N GLN A 6 21.44 8.70 11.65
CA GLN A 6 21.91 7.32 11.80
C GLN A 6 20.99 6.49 12.71
N ALA A 7 20.54 7.06 13.83
CA ALA A 7 19.64 6.39 14.77
C ALA A 7 18.26 6.06 14.15
N ILE A 8 17.81 6.88 13.19
CA ILE A 8 16.58 6.63 12.45
C ILE A 8 16.76 5.43 11.51
N VAL A 9 17.87 5.39 10.76
CA VAL A 9 18.19 4.29 9.84
C VAL A 9 18.36 2.97 10.60
N GLU A 10 19.05 2.97 11.73
CA GLU A 10 19.25 1.75 12.54
C GLU A 10 17.94 1.20 13.09
N LYS A 11 17.04 2.07 13.60
CA LYS A 11 15.72 1.64 14.04
C LYS A 11 14.88 1.03 12.91
N PHE A 12 14.90 1.62 11.71
CA PHE A 12 14.18 1.06 10.57
C PHE A 12 14.76 -0.28 10.10
N SER A 13 16.08 -0.48 10.21
CA SER A 13 16.71 -1.79 9.94
C SER A 13 16.29 -2.88 10.93
N GLU A 14 16.05 -2.55 12.20
CA GLU A 14 15.56 -3.54 13.18
C GLU A 14 14.13 -4.01 12.84
N TYR A 15 13.24 -3.12 12.40
CA TYR A 15 11.88 -3.50 11.98
C TYR A 15 11.85 -4.34 10.70
N ALA A 16 12.78 -4.10 9.77
CA ALA A 16 12.89 -4.90 8.54
C ALA A 16 13.46 -6.31 8.78
N SER A 17 14.09 -6.55 9.94
CA SER A 17 14.79 -7.80 10.22
C SER A 17 13.97 -8.79 11.06
N GLN A 18 12.88 -8.34 11.70
CA GLN A 18 12.19 -9.15 12.71
C GLN A 18 11.00 -9.95 12.19
N ASP A 19 10.51 -9.63 11.00
CA ASP A 19 9.58 -10.47 10.24
C ASP A 19 10.18 -10.59 8.84
N SER A 20 10.82 -11.72 8.55
CA SER A 20 11.13 -12.11 7.19
C SER A 20 9.81 -12.42 6.47
N VAL A 21 9.01 -11.38 6.25
CA VAL A 21 8.05 -11.37 5.16
C VAL A 21 8.91 -11.56 3.93
N ASP A 22 8.67 -12.65 3.23
CA ASP A 22 9.22 -12.88 1.90
C ASP A 22 8.74 -11.70 1.05
N VAL A 23 9.54 -10.62 1.01
CA VAL A 23 9.30 -9.47 0.15
C VAL A 23 9.76 -9.91 -1.24
N ASP A 24 9.08 -10.92 -1.78
CA ASP A 24 9.13 -11.28 -3.17
C ASP A 24 8.58 -10.06 -3.91
N SER A 25 9.52 -9.16 -4.21
CA SER A 25 9.40 -8.03 -5.11
C SER A 25 7.99 -7.43 -5.13
N VAL A 26 7.67 -6.56 -4.16
CA VAL A 26 6.56 -5.62 -4.38
C VAL A 26 6.92 -4.88 -5.67
N GLU A 27 6.27 -5.25 -6.78
CA GLU A 27 6.44 -4.62 -8.09
C GLU A 27 5.84 -3.22 -7.99
N LEU A 28 6.63 -2.31 -7.41
CA LEU A 28 6.20 -1.00 -6.92
C LEU A 28 5.77 -0.02 -8.02
N PHE A 29 5.93 -0.33 -9.31
CA PHE A 29 5.64 0.65 -10.36
C PHE A 29 5.09 0.02 -11.63
N ASP A 30 3.78 0.16 -11.77
CA ASP A 30 3.08 0.12 -13.04
C ASP A 30 1.90 1.08 -12.93
N GLN A 31 1.64 1.76 -14.03
CA GLN A 31 0.51 2.66 -14.14
C GLN A 31 -0.80 1.85 -14.02
N VAL A 32 -1.82 2.45 -13.43
CA VAL A 32 -3.17 1.89 -13.44
C VAL A 32 -3.59 1.73 -14.91
N PRO A 33 -4.03 0.53 -15.36
CA PRO A 33 -4.56 0.34 -16.70
C PRO A 33 -5.69 1.33 -16.97
N GLU A 34 -5.72 1.89 -18.18
CA GLU A 34 -6.70 2.93 -18.53
C GLU A 34 -8.16 2.43 -18.46
N ASP A 35 -8.39 1.12 -18.58
CA ASP A 35 -9.71 0.49 -18.45
C ASP A 35 -10.07 0.09 -17.01
N ALA A 36 -9.24 0.40 -16.02
CA ALA A 36 -9.50 0.02 -14.62
C ALA A 36 -10.78 0.69 -14.08
N GLN A 37 -11.71 -0.14 -13.60
CA GLN A 37 -13.00 0.29 -13.06
C GLN A 37 -12.94 0.26 -11.54
N LEU A 38 -13.04 1.43 -10.91
CA LEU A 38 -13.04 1.55 -9.45
C LEU A 38 -14.27 0.84 -8.86
N ALA A 39 -14.05 -0.15 -8.00
CA ALA A 39 -15.10 -0.82 -7.24
C ALA A 39 -15.34 -0.08 -5.91
N TYR A 40 -14.30 0.07 -5.11
CA TYR A 40 -14.38 0.76 -3.82
C TYR A 40 -13.18 1.70 -3.62
N ARG A 41 -13.42 2.77 -2.88
CA ARG A 41 -12.39 3.70 -2.40
C ARG A 41 -12.49 3.82 -0.89
N PHE A 42 -11.42 3.45 -0.20
CA PHE A 42 -11.25 3.66 1.22
C PHE A 42 -10.35 4.87 1.44
N VAL A 43 -10.73 5.73 2.39
CA VAL A 43 -9.95 6.92 2.75
C VAL A 43 -9.53 6.78 4.20
N LEU A 44 -8.24 6.57 4.41
CA LEU A 44 -7.66 6.48 5.74
C LEU A 44 -7.22 7.89 6.13
N LYS A 45 -7.88 8.43 7.16
CA LYS A 45 -7.54 9.75 7.71
C LYS A 45 -6.60 9.57 8.89
N GLU A 46 -5.37 10.04 8.74
CA GLU A 46 -4.41 10.06 9.83
C GLU A 46 -4.68 11.26 10.77
N LYS A 47 -4.20 11.18 12.01
CA LYS A 47 -4.30 12.28 12.99
C LYS A 47 -3.62 13.57 12.51
N SER A 48 -2.62 13.44 11.64
CA SER A 48 -1.93 14.56 10.99
C SER A 48 -2.76 15.23 9.90
N ASN A 49 -4.04 14.85 9.75
CA ASN A 49 -4.95 15.30 8.69
C ASN A 49 -4.48 14.92 7.27
N GLN A 50 -3.58 13.95 7.18
CA GLN A 50 -3.17 13.32 5.93
C GLN A 50 -4.21 12.27 5.54
N GLU A 51 -4.55 12.22 4.27
CA GLU A 51 -5.51 11.26 3.71
C GLU A 51 -4.77 10.29 2.79
N ILE A 52 -4.75 9.02 3.18
CA ILE A 52 -4.24 7.93 2.35
C ILE A 52 -5.44 7.32 1.61
N ASN A 53 -5.33 7.22 0.29
CA ASN A 53 -6.42 6.72 -0.55
C ASN A 53 -6.11 5.29 -0.97
N MET A 54 -7.01 4.37 -0.67
CA MET A 54 -6.91 2.99 -1.13
C MET A 54 -8.04 2.73 -2.12
N LYS A 55 -7.70 2.26 -3.31
CA LYS A 55 -8.61 1.98 -4.41
C LYS A 55 -8.52 0.50 -4.78
N ILE A 56 -9.67 -0.14 -4.87
CA ILE A 56 -9.81 -1.52 -5.39
C ILE A 56 -10.61 -1.47 -6.68
N PHE A 57 -10.25 -2.30 -7.64
CA PHE A 57 -10.86 -2.30 -8.97
C PHE A 57 -11.72 -3.54 -9.17
N ALA A 58 -12.81 -3.40 -9.92
CA ALA A 58 -13.75 -4.47 -10.22
C ALA A 58 -13.17 -5.49 -11.22
N ASN A 59 -12.40 -5.01 -12.18
CA ASN A 59 -11.81 -5.79 -13.27
C ASN A 59 -10.34 -6.21 -13.01
N TYR A 60 -9.74 -5.80 -11.90
CA TYR A 60 -8.38 -6.15 -11.55
C TYR A 60 -8.21 -6.52 -10.09
N ASP A 61 -7.47 -7.60 -9.83
CA ASP A 61 -7.12 -8.11 -8.51
C ASP A 61 -5.87 -7.41 -7.96
N TYR A 62 -5.89 -6.08 -7.89
CA TYR A 62 -4.85 -5.33 -7.19
C TYR A 62 -5.44 -4.15 -6.41
N LEU A 63 -4.77 -3.80 -5.33
CA LEU A 63 -5.04 -2.66 -4.48
C LEU A 63 -4.06 -1.55 -4.82
N LEU A 64 -4.58 -0.35 -5.09
CA LEU A 64 -3.77 0.84 -5.26
C LEU A 64 -3.87 1.69 -4.00
N ILE A 65 -2.72 2.01 -3.40
CA ILE A 65 -2.60 2.87 -2.23
C ILE A 65 -1.86 4.14 -2.67
N GLU A 66 -2.55 5.27 -2.66
CA GLU A 66 -2.00 6.56 -3.06
C GLU A 66 -1.66 7.42 -1.83
N ALA A 67 -0.68 8.30 -2.01
CA ALA A 67 -0.26 9.29 -1.02
C ALA A 67 0.28 8.68 0.29
N LEU A 68 0.96 7.52 0.23
CA LEU A 68 1.73 7.03 1.36
C LEU A 68 2.92 7.97 1.63
N PRO A 69 3.13 8.42 2.87
CA PRO A 69 4.31 9.20 3.21
C PRO A 69 5.57 8.37 2.93
N ILE A 70 6.60 9.02 2.37
CA ILE A 70 7.93 8.46 2.05
C ILE A 70 7.93 7.50 0.84
N LEU A 71 6.89 6.69 0.65
CA LEU A 71 6.85 5.63 -0.36
C LEU A 71 6.15 6.02 -1.67
N GLY A 72 5.27 7.03 -1.66
CA GLY A 72 4.51 7.44 -2.84
C GLY A 72 3.29 6.52 -3.09
N ASP A 73 3.00 6.24 -4.36
CA ASP A 73 1.89 5.37 -4.73
C ASP A 73 2.35 3.91 -4.79
N LEU A 74 1.53 3.00 -4.30
CA LEU A 74 1.89 1.60 -4.09
C LEU A 74 0.79 0.69 -4.65
N ARG A 75 1.18 -0.29 -5.46
CA ARG A 75 0.28 -1.30 -6.04
C ARG A 75 0.58 -2.66 -5.42
N LEU A 76 -0.44 -3.27 -4.83
CA LEU A 76 -0.37 -4.63 -4.28
C LEU A 76 -1.24 -5.55 -5.11
N LYS A 77 -0.65 -6.58 -5.69
CA LYS A 77 -1.41 -7.66 -6.30
C LYS A 77 -2.08 -8.46 -5.17
N LEU A 78 -3.39 -8.60 -5.26
CA LEU A 78 -4.18 -9.36 -4.30
C LEU A 78 -4.44 -10.77 -4.83
N THR A 79 -4.64 -11.72 -3.94
CA THR A 79 -5.31 -12.96 -4.30
C THR A 79 -6.78 -12.70 -4.61
N LYS A 80 -7.44 -13.65 -5.29
CA LYS A 80 -8.87 -13.52 -5.61
C LYS A 80 -9.74 -13.40 -4.36
N GLU A 81 -9.40 -14.14 -3.30
CA GLU A 81 -10.14 -14.11 -2.03
C GLU A 81 -10.02 -12.74 -1.35
N GLU A 82 -8.81 -12.18 -1.29
CA GLU A 82 -8.59 -10.84 -0.74
C GLU A 82 -9.29 -9.77 -1.57
N ALA A 83 -9.18 -9.84 -2.90
CA ALA A 83 -9.84 -8.90 -3.80
C ALA A 83 -11.36 -8.95 -3.66
N ASP A 84 -11.95 -10.14 -3.47
CA ASP A 84 -13.39 -10.31 -3.25
C ASP A 84 -13.82 -9.71 -1.90
N TRP A 85 -13.05 -9.94 -0.84
CA TRP A 85 -13.29 -9.31 0.46
C TRP A 85 -13.28 -7.77 0.37
N PHE A 86 -12.31 -7.18 -0.32
CA PHE A 86 -12.27 -5.72 -0.53
C PHE A 86 -13.39 -5.19 -1.42
N ARG A 87 -13.94 -6.02 -2.31
CA ARG A 87 -15.10 -5.68 -3.16
C ARG A 87 -16.43 -5.89 -2.45
N ASN A 88 -16.47 -6.64 -1.36
CA ASN A 88 -17.67 -6.92 -0.58
C ASN A 88 -17.41 -6.70 0.92
N PRO A 89 -17.10 -5.46 1.37
CA PRO A 89 -16.69 -5.20 2.75
C PRO A 89 -17.82 -5.35 3.80
N GLU A 90 -19.04 -5.67 3.38
CA GLU A 90 -20.22 -5.81 4.25
C GLU A 90 -20.62 -7.28 4.55
N ASP A 91 -19.92 -8.26 3.96
CA ASP A 91 -20.13 -9.71 4.19
C ASP A 91 -19.28 -10.20 5.39
#